data_AF-A0A246F584-F1
#
_entry.id   AF-A0A246F584-F1
#
_cell.length_a   1.000
_cell.length_b   1.000
_cell.length_c   1.000
_cell.angle_alpha   90.00
_cell.angle_beta   90.00
_cell.angle_gamma   90.00
#
_symmetry.space_group_name_H-M   'P 1'
#
loop_
_entity.id
_entity.type
_entity.pdbx_description
1 polymer ?
#
loop_
_entity_poly.entity_id
_entity_poly.type
_entity_poly.pdbx_seq_one_letter_code
_entity_poly.pdbx_strand_id
1 'polypeptide(L)'
;YTSFSAGNLRATLSEFGERHPDVRVRGVERDRDMLLGGIENGLLDIAIMIGEAQYRNLQSRPLWSERVLVALPEDHAFATRERIHWPDLTGERFLLTEQDPGPETRNMLVGKLGMPGYTPEIDMEDVK
;
A
#
# COMPACT_ATOMS: atom_id res chain seq x y z
N TYR A 1 3.57 -15.99 -1.34
CA TYR A 1 3.26 -14.56 -1.44
C TYR A 1 1.85 -14.41 -1.96
N THR A 2 0.88 -14.13 -1.09
CA THR A 2 -0.46 -13.71 -1.49
C THR A 2 -0.43 -12.19 -1.60
N SER A 3 -0.82 -11.67 -2.77
CA SER A 3 -0.98 -10.22 -3.00
C SER A 3 -1.77 -9.57 -1.87
N PHE A 4 -1.49 -8.29 -1.59
CA PHE A 4 -2.15 -7.44 -0.58
C PHE A 4 -3.69 -7.49 -0.64
N SER A 5 -4.27 -7.77 -1.81
CA SER A 5 -5.70 -7.92 -2.04
C SER A 5 -6.26 -9.34 -1.78
N ALA A 6 -5.41 -10.36 -1.69
CA ALA A 6 -5.83 -11.76 -1.76
C ALA A 6 -6.19 -12.39 -0.41
N GLY A 7 -5.71 -11.82 0.71
CA GLY A 7 -5.93 -12.36 2.05
C GLY A 7 -7.12 -11.71 2.77
N ASN A 8 -6.84 -10.62 3.49
CA ASN A 8 -7.82 -9.97 4.38
C ASN A 8 -8.99 -9.33 3.63
N LEU A 9 -8.71 -8.63 2.52
CA LEU A 9 -9.74 -8.01 1.71
C LEU A 9 -10.67 -9.06 1.09
N ARG A 10 -10.09 -10.10 0.48
CA ARG A 10 -10.85 -11.21 -0.10
C ARG A 10 -11.72 -11.90 0.94
N ALA A 11 -11.20 -12.18 2.13
CA ALA A 11 -11.98 -12.79 3.21
C ALA A 11 -13.16 -11.90 3.61
N THR A 12 -12.90 -10.59 3.82
CA THR A 12 -13.94 -9.60 4.16
C THR A 12 -15.04 -9.52 3.09
N LEU A 13 -14.67 -9.46 1.81
CA LEU A 13 -15.63 -9.38 0.70
C LEU A 13 -16.42 -10.68 0.54
N SER A 14 -15.78 -11.84 0.78
CA SER A 14 -16.44 -13.15 0.70
C SER A 14 -17.47 -13.29 1.82
N GLU A 15 -17.09 -12.99 3.06
CA GLU A 15 -17.98 -13.03 4.22
C GLU A 15 -19.15 -12.04 4.07
N PHE A 16 -18.88 -10.84 3.52
CA PHE A 16 -19.93 -9.87 3.22
C PHE A 16 -20.93 -10.40 2.18
N GLY A 17 -20.44 -11.02 1.10
CA GLY A 17 -21.30 -11.59 0.07
C GLY A 17 -22.14 -12.77 0.57
N GLU A 18 -21.61 -13.58 1.49
CA GLU A 18 -22.35 -14.66 2.15
C GLU A 18 -23.44 -14.12 3.07
N ARG A 19 -23.16 -13.05 3.82
CA ARG A 19 -24.11 -12.41 4.74
C ARG A 19 -25.19 -11.59 4.03
N HIS A 20 -24.90 -11.08 2.82
CA HIS A 20 -25.76 -10.19 2.06
C HIS A 20 -25.87 -10.64 0.59
N PRO A 21 -26.55 -11.77 0.30
CA PRO A 21 -26.58 -12.38 -1.03
C PRO A 21 -27.31 -11.55 -2.09
N ASP A 22 -28.13 -10.59 -1.67
CA ASP A 22 -28.85 -9.62 -2.50
C ASP A 22 -27.99 -8.42 -2.92
N VAL A 23 -26.83 -8.22 -2.30
CA VAL A 23 -25.90 -7.13 -2.62
C VAL A 23 -24.89 -7.58 -3.67
N ARG A 24 -24.92 -6.95 -4.85
CA ARG A 24 -23.95 -7.21 -5.92
C ARG A 24 -22.72 -6.33 -5.80
N VAL A 25 -21.60 -6.91 -5.36
CA VAL A 25 -20.30 -6.24 -5.32
C VAL A 25 -19.68 -6.18 -6.72
N ARG A 26 -19.16 -5.01 -7.12
CA ARG A 26 -18.37 -4.81 -8.34
C ARG A 26 -17.06 -4.12 -7.96
N GLY A 27 -15.93 -4.67 -8.45
CA GLY A 27 -14.60 -4.10 -8.21
C GLY A 27 -14.05 -3.43 -9.47
N VAL A 28 -13.28 -2.37 -9.28
CA VAL A 28 -12.43 -1.77 -10.30
C VAL A 28 -11.06 -1.50 -9.67
N GLU A 29 -10.01 -1.70 -10.45
CA GLU A 29 -8.63 -1.37 -10.07
C GLU A 29 -8.17 -0.20 -10.94
N ARG A 30 -7.80 0.92 -10.30
CA ARG A 30 -7.34 2.15 -10.92
C ARG A 30 -6.35 2.83 -9.98
N ASP A 31 -5.62 3.81 -10.50
CA ASP A 31 -4.82 4.68 -9.65
C ASP A 31 -5.67 5.46 -8.64
N ARG A 32 -4.98 5.97 -7.63
CA ARG A 32 -5.55 6.74 -6.53
C ARG A 32 -6.42 7.91 -6.98
N ASP A 33 -5.98 8.70 -7.95
CA ASP A 33 -6.69 9.91 -8.37
C ASP A 33 -8.01 9.54 -9.07
N MET A 34 -8.00 8.49 -9.89
CA MET A 34 -9.22 7.95 -10.49
C MET A 34 -10.17 7.36 -9.46
N LEU A 35 -9.66 6.67 -8.43
CA LEU A 35 -10.51 6.15 -7.35
C LEU A 35 -11.15 7.28 -6.53
N LEU A 36 -10.38 8.31 -6.17
CA LEU A 36 -10.89 9.49 -5.45
C LEU A 36 -11.94 10.24 -6.27
N GLY A 37 -11.64 10.52 -7.54
CA GLY A 37 -12.61 11.13 -8.46
C GLY A 37 -13.86 10.27 -8.63
N GLY A 38 -13.74 8.94 -8.58
CA GLY A 38 -14.87 8.01 -8.61
C GLY A 38 -15.79 8.17 -7.40
N ILE A 39 -15.24 8.35 -6.20
CA ILE A 39 -16.03 8.62 -4.98
C ILE A 39 -16.71 9.98 -5.07
N GLU A 40 -15.98 11.03 -5.45
CA GLU A 40 -16.50 12.40 -5.53
C GLU A 40 -17.66 12.54 -6.54
N ASN A 41 -17.60 11.80 -7.66
CA ASN A 41 -18.63 11.81 -8.69
C ASN A 41 -19.74 10.78 -8.47
N GLY A 42 -19.73 10.02 -7.37
CA GLY A 42 -20.73 9.00 -7.06
C GLY A 42 -20.69 7.77 -7.98
N LEU A 43 -19.55 7.52 -8.63
CA LEU A 43 -19.31 6.32 -9.45
C LEU A 43 -18.81 5.13 -8.61
N LEU A 44 -18.22 5.42 -7.45
CA LEU A 44 -17.77 4.44 -6.47
C LEU A 44 -18.41 4.75 -5.12
N ASP A 45 -18.76 3.70 -4.38
CA ASP A 45 -19.24 3.82 -3.00
C ASP A 45 -18.09 3.78 -1.98
N ILE A 46 -17.06 2.97 -2.27
CA ILE A 46 -15.92 2.70 -1.39
C ILE A 46 -14.65 2.62 -2.23
N ALA A 47 -13.60 3.32 -1.78
CA ALA A 47 -12.25 3.17 -2.30
C ALA A 47 -11.36 2.57 -1.20
N ILE A 48 -10.61 1.52 -1.55
CA ILE A 48 -9.67 0.85 -0.64
C ILE A 48 -8.27 1.12 -1.19
N MET A 49 -7.45 1.82 -0.41
CA MET A 49 -6.13 2.28 -0.82
C MET A 49 -5.15 2.10 0.33
N ILE A 50 -3.86 2.01 0.02
CA ILE A 50 -2.82 1.90 1.04
C ILE A 50 -2.48 3.27 1.65
N GLY A 51 -1.94 3.25 2.87
CA GLY A 51 -1.48 4.44 3.56
C GLY A 51 -2.59 5.22 4.27
N GLU A 52 -2.16 6.20 5.06
CA GLU A 52 -3.05 7.04 5.86
C GLU A 52 -3.11 8.43 5.22
N ALA A 53 -4.20 8.70 4.49
CA ALA A 53 -4.45 10.00 3.89
C ALA A 53 -5.78 10.57 4.40
N GLN A 54 -5.76 11.89 4.64
CA GLN A 54 -6.96 12.66 4.88
C GLN A 54 -7.33 13.38 3.59
N TYR A 55 -8.51 13.09 3.08
CA TYR A 55 -9.04 13.75 1.89
C TYR A 55 -10.14 14.72 2.31
N ARG A 56 -10.08 15.94 1.78
CA ARG A 56 -11.11 16.95 2.05
C ARG A 56 -12.46 16.41 1.58
N ASN A 57 -13.47 16.52 2.43
CA ASN A 57 -14.84 16.06 2.16
C ASN A 57 -15.05 14.55 2.06
N LEU A 58 -14.03 13.71 2.28
CA LEU A 58 -14.19 12.26 2.36
C LEU A 58 -13.96 11.75 3.78
N GLN A 59 -14.68 10.70 4.13
CA GLN A 59 -14.46 9.96 5.37
C GLN A 59 -13.51 8.79 5.08
N SER A 60 -12.36 8.76 5.74
CA SER A 60 -11.45 7.62 5.70
C SER A 60 -11.51 6.85 7.02
N ARG A 61 -11.42 5.52 6.94
CA ARG A 61 -11.36 4.62 8.10
C ARG A 61 -10.31 3.55 7.89
N PRO A 62 -9.47 3.25 8.90
CA PRO A 62 -8.60 2.09 8.85
C PRO A 62 -9.45 0.83 8.66
N LEU A 63 -9.09 -0.01 7.69
CA LEU A 63 -9.79 -1.26 7.43
C LEU A 63 -9.02 -2.45 8.03
N TRP A 64 -7.71 -2.53 7.78
CA TRP A 64 -6.79 -3.45 8.47
C TRP A 64 -5.34 -2.94 8.35
N SER A 65 -4.42 -3.59 9.06
CA SER A 65 -2.98 -3.35 8.93
C SER A 65 -2.30 -4.54 8.26
N GLU A 66 -1.43 -4.27 7.30
CA GLU A 66 -0.59 -5.30 6.66
C GLU A 66 0.85 -5.17 7.09
N ARG A 67 1.57 -6.29 7.04
CA ARG A 67 3.02 -6.29 7.24
C ARG A 67 3.72 -5.85 5.97
N VAL A 68 4.60 -4.86 6.09
CA VAL A 68 5.54 -4.48 5.03
C VAL A 68 6.66 -5.53 4.99
N LEU A 69 7.01 -5.96 3.79
CA LEU A 69 8.11 -6.87 3.52
C LEU A 69 9.14 -6.13 2.65
N VAL A 70 10.42 -6.45 2.83
CA VAL A 70 11.50 -5.97 1.97
C VAL A 70 12.04 -7.15 1.17
N ALA A 71 12.11 -6.98 -0.15
CA ALA A 71 12.80 -7.91 -1.03
C ALA A 71 14.27 -7.52 -1.10
N LEU A 72 15.15 -8.50 -0.91
CA LEU A 72 16.60 -8.31 -0.87
C LEU A 72 17.26 -9.30 -1.83
N PRO A 73 18.40 -8.93 -2.44
CA PRO A 73 19.29 -9.91 -3.08
C PRO A 73 19.66 -11.04 -2.13
N GLU A 74 19.86 -12.26 -2.65
CA GLU A 74 20.18 -13.43 -1.82
C GLU A 74 21.48 -13.27 -1.01
N ASP A 75 22.43 -12.50 -1.55
CA ASP A 75 23.72 -12.19 -0.94
C ASP A 75 23.71 -10.96 -0.03
N HIS A 76 22.55 -10.32 0.17
CA HIS A 76 22.42 -9.15 1.03
C HIS A 76 22.69 -9.51 2.50
N ALA A 77 23.35 -8.62 3.25
CA ALA A 77 23.70 -8.84 4.66
C ALA A 77 22.49 -9.09 5.58
N PHE A 78 21.30 -8.64 5.16
CA PHE A 78 20.04 -8.85 5.87
C PHE A 78 19.22 -10.03 5.34
N ALA A 79 19.62 -10.70 4.25
CA ALA A 79 18.86 -11.78 3.63
C ALA A 79 18.63 -12.98 4.57
N THR A 80 19.55 -13.22 5.51
CA THR A 80 19.44 -14.31 6.48
C THR A 80 18.68 -13.92 7.76
N ARG A 81 18.22 -12.67 7.87
CA ARG A 81 17.50 -12.20 9.06
C ARG A 81 16.00 -12.47 8.92
N GLU A 82 15.40 -13.10 9.92
CA GLU A 82 13.94 -13.29 9.95
C GLU A 82 13.15 -11.99 10.20
N ARG A 83 13.79 -10.98 10.80
CA ARG A 83 13.19 -9.69 11.11
C ARG A 83 14.18 -8.56 10.86
N ILE A 84 13.68 -7.49 10.27
CA ILE A 84 14.42 -6.26 9.99
C ILE A 84 13.62 -5.11 10.59
N HIS A 85 14.28 -4.24 11.35
CA HIS A 85 13.67 -3.05 11.93
C HIS A 85 13.97 -1.83 11.06
N TRP A 86 13.13 -0.79 11.13
CA TRP A 86 13.33 0.42 10.32
C TRP A 86 14.75 1.01 10.40
N PRO A 87 15.38 1.15 11.59
CA PRO A 87 16.74 1.70 11.66
C PRO A 87 17.79 0.84 10.96
N ASP A 88 17.59 -0.48 10.85
CA ASP A 88 18.51 -1.37 10.14
C ASP A 88 18.63 -1.00 8.65
N LEU A 89 17.58 -0.41 8.08
CA LEU A 89 17.52 -0.01 6.66
C LEU A 89 18.06 1.41 6.40
N THR A 90 18.64 2.05 7.41
CA THR A 90 19.26 3.37 7.26
C THR A 90 20.54 3.22 6.43
N GLY A 91 20.67 4.03 5.37
CA GLY A 91 21.78 3.98 4.43
C GLY A 91 21.59 3.02 3.26
N GLU A 92 20.52 2.21 3.26
CA GLU A 92 20.18 1.36 2.13
C GLU A 92 19.51 2.15 1.00
N ARG A 93 19.66 1.66 -0.22
CA ARG A 93 19.03 2.20 -1.43
C ARG A 93 17.80 1.37 -1.79
N PHE A 94 16.69 2.05 -2.03
CA PHE A 94 15.40 1.42 -2.35
C PHE A 94 15.04 1.62 -3.81
N LEU A 95 14.49 0.56 -4.42
CA LEU A 95 13.89 0.61 -5.75
C LEU A 95 12.37 0.41 -5.60
N LEU A 96 11.58 1.34 -6.14
CA LEU A 96 10.12 1.30 -6.13
C LEU A 96 9.56 1.51 -7.54
N THR A 97 8.32 1.06 -7.76
CA THR A 97 7.59 1.35 -9.00
C THR A 97 7.13 2.81 -9.04
N GLU A 98 7.06 3.42 -10.23
CA GLU A 98 6.40 4.73 -10.41
C GLU A 98 4.87 4.65 -10.32
N GLN A 99 4.30 3.47 -10.59
CA GLN A 99 2.85 3.24 -10.59
C GLN A 99 2.32 3.04 -9.17
N ASP A 100 1.01 3.26 -8.94
CA ASP A 100 0.39 2.93 -7.65
C ASP A 100 0.66 1.46 -7.29
N PRO A 101 1.11 1.14 -6.07
CA PRO A 101 1.18 2.00 -4.88
C PRO A 101 2.58 2.58 -4.56
N GLY A 102 3.41 2.77 -5.57
CA GLY A 102 4.81 3.23 -5.46
C GLY A 102 4.99 4.57 -4.73
N PRO A 103 4.33 5.66 -5.16
CA PRO A 103 4.43 6.97 -4.50
C PRO A 103 4.07 6.92 -3.00
N GLU A 104 3.06 6.14 -2.65
CA GLU A 104 2.61 5.91 -1.28
C GLU A 104 3.66 5.13 -0.47
N THR A 105 4.26 4.11 -1.08
CA THR A 105 5.34 3.34 -0.47
C THR A 105 6.56 4.22 -0.22
N ARG A 106 6.89 5.12 -1.15
CA ARG A 106 7.93 6.14 -0.98
C ARG A 106 7.63 7.06 0.21
N ASN A 107 6.40 7.57 0.31
CA ASN A 107 6.00 8.44 1.41
C ASN A 107 6.09 7.72 2.76
N MET A 108 5.71 6.45 2.82
CA MET A 108 5.90 5.61 3.99
C MET A 108 7.39 5.48 4.36
N LEU A 109 8.27 5.16 3.41
CA LEU A 109 9.71 5.05 3.66
C LEU A 109 10.30 6.36 4.18
N VAL A 110 9.98 7.49 3.54
CA VAL A 110 10.42 8.82 3.99
C VAL A 110 9.90 9.12 5.40
N GLY A 111 8.65 8.77 5.71
CA GLY A 111 8.09 8.98 7.05
C GLY A 111 8.68 8.08 8.14
N LYS A 112 9.20 6.89 7.78
CA LYS A 112 9.79 5.93 8.74
C LYS A 112 11.30 6.09 8.91
N LEU A 113 12.01 6.47 7.86
CA LEU A 113 13.48 6.55 7.81
C LEU A 113 14.01 7.98 7.77
N GLY A 114 13.19 8.94 7.35
CA GLY A 114 13.59 10.34 7.28
C GLY A 114 13.85 10.92 8.67
N MET A 115 14.98 11.60 8.80
CA MET A 115 15.37 12.32 10.01
C MET A 115 16.12 13.61 9.63
N PRO A 116 16.26 14.61 10.52
CA PRO A 116 16.97 15.83 10.18
C PRO A 116 18.36 15.56 9.60
N GLY A 117 18.60 16.02 8.36
CA GLY A 117 19.87 15.83 7.66
C GLY A 117 20.02 14.49 6.92
N TYR A 118 19.02 13.62 6.94
CA TYR A 118 19.04 12.34 6.21
C TYR A 118 17.68 12.06 5.56
N THR A 119 17.73 11.74 4.26
CA THR A 119 16.58 11.23 3.49
C THR A 119 17.01 9.90 2.87
N PRO A 120 16.18 8.84 2.94
CA PRO A 120 16.50 7.58 2.30
C PRO A 120 16.72 7.75 0.78
N GLU A 121 17.66 7.00 0.23
CA GLU A 121 17.93 6.99 -1.21
C GLU A 121 16.89 6.07 -1.88
N ILE A 122 16.06 6.64 -2.75
CA ILE A 122 14.92 5.95 -3.37
C ILE A 122 14.90 6.25 -4.86
N ASP A 123 15.02 5.21 -5.68
CA ASP A 123 14.75 5.28 -7.10
C ASP A 123 13.34 4.81 -7.40
N MET A 124 12.67 5.58 -8.25
CA MET A 124 11.37 5.24 -8.81
C MET A 124 11.61 4.83 -10.26
N GLU A 125 11.21 3.61 -10.63
CA GLU A 125 11.31 3.14 -12.01
C GLU A 125 10.00 2.50 -12.48
N ASP A 126 9.65 2.70 -13.75
CA ASP A 126 8.51 2.03 -14.37
C ASP A 126 8.92 0.62 -14.80
N VAL A 127 8.54 -0.38 -13.98
CA VAL A 127 8.82 -1.80 -14.28
C VAL A 127 7.87 -2.24 -15.39
N LYS A 128 8.39 -2.37 -16.60
CA LYS A 128 7.68 -2.87 -17.78
C LYS A 128 7.41 -4.37 -17.75
#